data_AF-A0A382HXD4-F1
#
_entry.id   AF-A0A382HXD4-F1
#
_cell.length_a   1.000
_cell.length_b   1.000
_cell.length_c   1.000
_cell.angle_alpha   90.00
_cell.angle_beta   90.00
_cell.angle_gamma   90.00
#
_symmetry.space_group_name_H-M   'P 1'
#
loop_
_entity.id
_entity.type
_entity.pdbx_description
1 polymer ?
#
loop_
_entity_poly.entity_id
_entity_poly.type
_entity_poly.pdbx_seq_one_letter_code
_entity_poly.pdbx_strand_id
1 'polypeptide(L)'
;MNDAALQYAQARNAITCRWCGAESQTAGQPCQQCNHYIVDLPPWAEQLPSQQKWLNRKRVIRFGIIATVLTFLIWLNYPFMPDPAIILFKRPTTDLSSASQPGQWSMIGWNSQKTRYLPDVTNQPKGEVLWSRHLGTNTLSSPTVADGVIYMGAHFRVIALEADTGDLIWERDATGPVHSSPAV
;
A
#
# COMPACT_ATOMS: atom_id res chain seq x y z
N MET A 1 16.45 10.66 -68.53
CA MET A 1 16.41 10.47 -67.06
C MET A 1 15.82 9.11 -66.80
N ASN A 2 16.49 8.05 -67.28
CA ASN A 2 15.85 6.76 -67.52
C ASN A 2 16.74 5.61 -67.05
N ASP A 3 16.05 4.61 -66.51
CA ASP A 3 16.40 3.19 -66.32
C ASP A 3 17.46 2.82 -65.28
N ALA A 4 18.57 3.55 -65.16
CA ALA A 4 19.65 3.13 -64.24
C ALA A 4 19.29 3.28 -62.74
N ALA A 5 18.51 4.31 -62.38
CA ALA A 5 18.10 4.55 -60.99
C ALA A 5 16.96 3.61 -60.53
N LEU A 6 16.12 3.14 -61.46
CA LEU A 6 15.09 2.13 -61.21
C LEU A 6 15.70 0.74 -61.06
N GLN A 7 16.70 0.41 -61.88
CA GLN A 7 17.45 -0.85 -61.76
C GLN A 7 18.27 -0.94 -60.46
N TYR A 8 18.85 0.17 -59.99
CA TYR A 8 19.60 0.19 -58.73
C TYR A 8 18.71 0.06 -57.48
N ALA A 9 17.45 0.47 -57.54
CA ALA A 9 16.50 0.29 -56.43
C ALA A 9 15.98 -1.16 -56.33
N GLN A 10 15.88 -1.86 -57.47
CA GLN A 10 15.37 -3.24 -57.53
C GLN A 10 16.41 -4.29 -57.07
N ALA A 11 17.70 -3.97 -57.12
CA ALA A 11 18.77 -4.93 -56.77
C ALA A 11 18.96 -5.17 -55.25
N ARG A 12 18.35 -4.39 -54.35
CA ARG A 12 18.51 -4.53 -52.89
C ARG A 12 17.46 -5.39 -52.18
N ASN A 13 16.45 -5.90 -52.90
CA ASN A 13 15.34 -6.63 -52.29
C ASN A 13 15.30 -8.12 -52.65
N ALA A 14 16.41 -8.70 -53.15
CA ALA A 14 16.50 -10.13 -53.40
C ALA A 14 16.56 -10.91 -52.07
N ILE A 15 15.40 -11.38 -51.60
CA ILE A 15 15.22 -12.19 -50.40
C ILE A 15 14.98 -13.64 -50.82
N THR A 16 15.48 -14.59 -50.03
CA THR A 16 15.21 -16.01 -50.23
C THR A 16 13.87 -16.40 -49.58
N CYS A 17 13.02 -17.12 -50.29
CA CYS A 17 11.73 -17.56 -49.74
C CYS A 17 11.97 -18.59 -48.63
N ARG A 18 11.50 -18.30 -47.42
CA ARG A 18 11.69 -19.18 -46.25
C ARG A 18 10.89 -20.50 -46.32
N TRP A 19 9.87 -20.57 -47.19
CA TRP A 19 9.05 -21.77 -47.35
C TRP A 19 9.59 -22.76 -48.39
N CYS A 20 10.02 -22.28 -49.56
CA CYS A 20 10.45 -23.14 -50.66
C CYS A 20 11.94 -23.04 -51.01
N GLY A 21 12.66 -22.07 -50.43
CA GLY A 21 14.08 -21.85 -50.70
C GLY A 21 14.39 -21.13 -52.02
N ALA A 22 13.39 -20.66 -52.77
CA ALA A 22 13.62 -19.92 -54.01
C ALA A 22 14.38 -18.61 -53.74
N GLU A 23 15.46 -18.37 -54.49
CA GLU A 23 16.27 -17.16 -54.39
C GLU A 23 15.68 -16.01 -55.22
N SER A 24 16.21 -14.79 -55.05
CA SER A 24 15.85 -13.61 -55.85
C SER A 24 14.37 -13.22 -55.83
N GLN A 25 13.69 -13.39 -54.68
CA GLN A 25 12.29 -12.97 -54.49
C GLN A 25 12.22 -11.54 -53.95
N THR A 26 11.09 -10.85 -54.13
CA THR A 26 10.89 -9.47 -53.66
C THR A 26 10.04 -9.42 -52.38
N ALA A 27 10.47 -8.63 -51.38
CA ALA A 27 9.68 -8.35 -50.18
C ALA A 27 8.33 -7.70 -50.55
N GLY A 28 7.25 -8.05 -49.84
CA GLY A 28 5.92 -7.47 -50.07
C GLY A 28 5.19 -7.99 -51.31
N GLN A 29 5.64 -9.11 -51.89
CA GLN A 29 4.98 -9.80 -53.01
C GLN A 29 4.85 -11.31 -52.72
N PRO A 30 3.90 -12.02 -53.36
CA PRO A 30 3.87 -13.48 -53.33
C PRO A 30 5.10 -14.06 -54.02
N CYS A 31 5.69 -15.10 -53.42
CA CYS A 31 6.79 -15.84 -54.00
C CYS A 31 6.38 -16.47 -55.33
N GLN A 32 7.20 -16.32 -56.37
CA GLN A 32 6.86 -16.79 -57.72
C GLN A 32 6.81 -18.32 -57.87
N GLN A 33 7.35 -19.06 -56.89
CA GLN A 33 7.46 -20.52 -56.98
C GLN A 33 6.46 -21.27 -56.08
N CYS A 34 6.10 -20.73 -54.92
CA CYS A 34 5.18 -21.38 -53.98
C CYS A 34 3.95 -20.53 -53.64
N ASN A 35 3.84 -19.33 -54.22
CA ASN A 35 2.74 -18.38 -54.02
C ASN A 35 2.52 -17.92 -52.55
N HIS A 36 3.46 -18.19 -51.65
CA HIS A 36 3.42 -17.67 -50.29
C HIS A 36 3.84 -16.20 -50.24
N TYR A 37 3.07 -15.39 -49.52
CA TYR A 37 3.33 -13.95 -49.36
C TYR A 37 4.58 -13.69 -48.51
N ILE A 38 5.54 -12.93 -49.04
CA ILE A 38 6.77 -12.58 -48.34
C ILE A 38 6.51 -11.29 -47.56
N VAL A 39 6.47 -11.41 -46.23
CA VAL A 39 6.26 -10.27 -45.32
C VAL A 39 7.54 -9.43 -45.28
N ASP A 40 7.39 -8.13 -45.52
CA ASP A 40 8.45 -7.15 -45.30
C ASP A 40 8.55 -6.88 -43.79
N LEU A 41 9.65 -7.33 -43.18
CA LEU A 41 9.89 -7.11 -41.76
C LEU A 41 10.52 -5.73 -41.57
N PRO A 42 9.96 -4.88 -40.69
CA PRO A 42 10.58 -3.60 -40.41
C PRO A 42 11.97 -3.79 -39.79
N PRO A 43 12.91 -2.83 -39.95
CA PRO A 43 14.32 -2.99 -39.55
C PRO A 43 14.53 -3.37 -38.07
N TRP A 44 13.58 -3.04 -37.20
CA TRP A 44 13.62 -3.40 -35.78
C TRP A 44 13.31 -4.88 -35.51
N ALA A 45 12.65 -5.58 -36.44
CA ALA A 45 12.27 -6.98 -36.29
C ALA A 45 13.41 -7.94 -36.65
N GLU A 46 14.32 -7.55 -37.55
CA GLU A 46 15.58 -8.28 -37.79
C GLU A 46 16.57 -8.15 -36.62
N GLN A 47 16.40 -7.10 -35.81
CA GLN A 47 17.30 -6.78 -34.72
C GLN A 47 17.02 -7.52 -33.42
N LEU A 48 16.05 -8.43 -33.32
CA LEU A 48 15.86 -9.19 -32.08
C LEU A 48 17.14 -9.95 -31.77
N PRO A 49 17.97 -9.47 -30.82
CA PRO A 49 19.18 -10.16 -30.46
C PRO A 49 18.71 -11.47 -29.83
N SER A 50 19.55 -12.51 -29.85
CA SER A 50 19.41 -13.65 -28.95
C SER A 50 19.42 -13.15 -27.49
N GLN A 51 18.29 -12.65 -27.03
CA GLN A 51 18.06 -11.90 -25.80
C GLN A 51 17.96 -12.88 -24.64
N GLN A 52 19.09 -13.52 -24.33
CA GLN A 52 19.27 -14.23 -23.07
C GLN A 52 20.75 -14.26 -22.63
N LYS A 53 21.52 -13.19 -22.91
CA LYS A 53 22.87 -13.00 -22.36
C LYS A 53 22.94 -12.06 -21.14
N TRP A 54 21.82 -11.45 -20.71
CA TRP A 54 21.83 -10.46 -19.62
C TRP A 54 21.92 -11.07 -18.20
N LEU A 55 21.49 -12.33 -18.04
CA LEU A 55 21.63 -13.11 -16.81
C LEU A 55 23.01 -13.79 -16.75
N ASN A 56 24.06 -13.00 -16.55
CA ASN A 56 25.38 -13.56 -16.24
C ASN A 56 25.29 -14.35 -14.92
N ARG A 57 25.84 -15.58 -14.88
CA ARG A 57 25.86 -16.46 -13.70
C ARG A 57 26.32 -15.71 -12.42
N LYS A 58 27.27 -14.79 -12.55
CA LYS A 58 27.74 -13.90 -11.47
C LYS A 58 26.66 -12.94 -10.95
N ARG A 59 25.79 -12.40 -11.80
CA ARG A 59 24.66 -11.54 -11.39
C ARG A 59 23.60 -12.35 -10.64
N VAL A 60 23.27 -13.54 -11.13
CA VAL A 60 22.30 -14.44 -10.47
C VAL A 60 22.78 -14.83 -9.06
N ILE A 61 24.06 -15.19 -8.92
CA ILE A 61 24.65 -15.51 -7.62
C ILE A 61 24.62 -14.29 -6.69
N ARG A 62 24.96 -13.09 -7.18
CA ARG A 62 24.88 -11.85 -6.39
C ARG A 62 23.47 -11.55 -5.90
N PHE A 63 22.47 -11.65 -6.78
CA PHE A 63 21.07 -11.45 -6.38
C PHE A 63 20.60 -12.49 -5.37
N GLY A 64 21.03 -13.75 -5.51
CA GLY A 64 20.76 -14.81 -4.54
C GLY A 64 21.34 -14.51 -3.16
N ILE A 65 22.60 -14.05 -3.09
CA ILE A 65 23.24 -13.66 -1.82
C ILE A 65 22.54 -12.45 -1.19
N ILE A 66 22.19 -11.44 -2.00
CA ILE A 66 21.49 -10.26 -1.50
C ILE A 66 20.12 -10.66 -0.94
N ALA A 67 19.38 -11.52 -1.65
CA ALA A 67 18.09 -12.01 -1.20
C ALA A 67 18.20 -12.78 0.12
N THR A 68 19.17 -13.68 0.26
CA THR A 68 19.36 -14.44 1.52
C THR A 68 19.75 -13.53 2.69
N VAL A 69 20.64 -12.57 2.48
CA VAL A 69 21.01 -11.58 3.50
C VAL A 69 19.79 -10.76 3.91
N LEU A 70 19.01 -10.26 2.95
CA LEU A 70 17.78 -9.50 3.24
C LEU A 70 16.77 -10.34 4.02
N THR A 71 16.52 -11.58 3.61
CA THR A 71 15.60 -12.47 4.35
C THR A 71 16.07 -12.75 5.78
N PHE A 72 17.38 -12.92 5.99
CA PHE A 72 17.94 -13.14 7.32
C PHE A 72 17.83 -11.89 8.20
N LEU A 73 18.12 -10.71 7.65
CA LEU A 73 17.94 -9.44 8.35
C LEU A 73 16.47 -9.19 8.69
N ILE A 74 15.56 -9.50 7.78
CA ILE A 74 14.12 -9.37 8.02
C ILE A 74 13.68 -10.32 9.13
N TRP A 75 14.12 -11.58 9.10
CA TRP A 75 13.79 -12.57 10.14
C TRP A 75 14.36 -12.18 11.51
N LEU A 76 15.63 -11.74 11.57
CA LEU A 76 16.29 -11.30 12.81
C LEU A 76 15.55 -10.11 13.45
N ASN A 77 14.97 -9.23 12.63
CA ASN A 77 14.25 -8.04 13.07
C ASN A 77 12.73 -8.22 13.05
N TYR A 78 12.20 -9.40 12.72
CA TYR A 78 10.76 -9.67 12.65
C TYR A 78 9.98 -9.28 13.92
N PRO A 79 10.46 -9.56 15.16
CA PRO A 79 9.76 -9.12 16.37
C PRO A 79 9.79 -7.60 16.59
N PHE A 80 10.64 -6.86 15.88
CA PHE A 80 10.76 -5.40 15.96
C PHE A 80 10.15 -4.67 14.75
N MET A 81 9.81 -5.39 13.67
CA MET A 81 9.14 -4.80 12.52
C MET A 81 7.63 -4.80 12.72
N PRO A 82 6.96 -3.66 12.51
CA PRO A 82 5.51 -3.64 12.44
C PRO A 82 5.05 -4.52 11.28
N ASP A 83 3.93 -5.22 11.47
CA ASP A 83 3.31 -6.06 10.44
C ASP A 83 3.22 -5.27 9.11
N PRO A 84 3.80 -5.74 8.01
CA PRO A 84 3.79 -5.02 6.74
C PRO A 84 2.36 -4.78 6.22
N ALA A 85 1.39 -5.62 6.61
CA ALA A 85 -0.02 -5.37 6.32
C ALA A 85 -0.56 -4.16 7.09
N ILE A 86 -0.05 -3.88 8.29
CA ILE A 86 -0.34 -2.62 9.00
C ILE A 86 0.22 -1.45 8.20
N ILE A 87 1.46 -1.52 7.74
CA ILE A 87 2.09 -0.40 7.00
C ILE A 87 1.39 -0.11 5.67
N LEU A 88 0.98 -1.16 4.94
CA LEU A 88 0.38 -1.03 3.61
C LEU A 88 -1.13 -0.81 3.63
N PHE A 89 -1.84 -1.35 4.63
CA PHE A 89 -3.31 -1.39 4.65
C PHE A 89 -3.94 -0.80 5.90
N LYS A 90 -3.22 -0.67 7.02
CA LYS A 90 -3.56 0.31 8.05
C LYS A 90 -2.84 1.62 7.72
N ARG A 91 -3.44 2.40 6.81
CA ARG A 91 -3.33 3.86 6.95
C ARG A 91 -3.58 4.20 8.43
N PRO A 92 -2.91 5.19 9.03
CA PRO A 92 -3.38 5.69 10.32
C PRO A 92 -4.89 5.86 10.20
N THR A 93 -5.66 5.13 11.01
CA THR A 93 -7.13 5.06 10.91
C THR A 93 -7.78 6.40 11.15
N THR A 94 -6.97 7.39 11.48
CA THR A 94 -7.35 8.72 11.87
C THR A 94 -6.38 9.68 11.17
N ASP A 95 -6.94 10.62 10.40
CA ASP A 95 -6.29 11.90 10.08
C ASP A 95 -6.15 12.68 11.40
N LEU A 96 -5.33 12.19 12.33
CA LEU A 96 -5.08 12.83 13.62
C LEU A 96 -4.23 14.07 13.38
N SER A 97 -4.89 15.12 12.91
CA SER A 97 -4.62 16.41 13.49
C SER A 97 -4.82 16.27 14.99
N SER A 98 -3.91 16.80 15.80
CA SER A 98 -4.14 17.01 17.24
C SER A 98 -5.34 17.93 17.52
N ALA A 99 -6.01 18.42 16.47
CA ALA A 99 -7.25 19.15 16.53
C ALA A 99 -8.42 18.21 16.84
N SER A 100 -9.17 18.57 17.87
CA SER A 100 -10.38 17.89 18.25
C SER A 100 -11.45 18.00 17.16
N GLN A 101 -12.08 16.87 16.82
CA GLN A 101 -13.21 16.81 15.89
C GLN A 101 -14.53 17.13 16.63
N PRO A 102 -15.54 17.70 15.95
CA PRO A 102 -16.88 17.85 16.53
C PRO A 102 -17.42 16.51 17.02
N GLY A 103 -17.95 16.47 18.25
CA GLY A 103 -18.46 15.25 18.87
C GLY A 103 -17.39 14.31 19.46
N GLN A 104 -16.10 14.69 19.39
CA GLN A 104 -15.01 13.92 20.00
C GLN A 104 -14.42 14.65 21.20
N TRP A 105 -13.96 13.86 22.18
CA TRP A 105 -13.18 14.30 23.33
C TRP A 105 -11.96 13.40 23.43
N SER A 106 -11.00 13.60 22.52
CA SER A 106 -9.86 12.69 22.32
C SER A 106 -8.75 12.80 23.37
N MET A 107 -8.76 13.84 24.20
CA MET A 107 -7.79 14.01 25.29
C MET A 107 -8.32 14.89 26.42
N ILE A 108 -7.61 14.88 27.56
CA ILE A 108 -7.92 15.75 28.68
C ILE A 108 -7.91 17.23 28.25
N GLY A 109 -9.05 17.89 28.46
CA GLY A 109 -9.20 19.29 28.08
C GLY A 109 -9.53 19.54 26.62
N TRP A 110 -10.01 18.51 25.91
CA TRP A 110 -10.54 18.56 24.54
C TRP A 110 -9.49 18.79 23.45
N ASN A 111 -8.59 19.76 23.61
CA ASN A 111 -7.50 20.05 22.67
C ASN A 111 -6.13 20.09 23.37
N SER A 112 -5.06 20.25 22.58
CA SER A 112 -3.68 20.34 23.07
C SER A 112 -3.43 21.52 24.04
N GLN A 113 -4.25 22.57 23.96
CA GLN A 113 -4.23 23.72 24.87
C GLN A 113 -5.03 23.48 26.17
N LYS A 114 -5.71 22.34 26.28
CA LYS A 114 -6.53 21.90 27.42
C LYS A 114 -7.64 22.89 27.80
N THR A 115 -8.25 23.54 26.80
CA THR A 115 -9.24 24.61 27.05
C THR A 115 -10.50 24.13 27.76
N ARG A 116 -10.84 22.83 27.70
CA ARG A 116 -12.10 22.27 28.24
C ARG A 116 -13.35 23.01 27.73
N TYR A 117 -13.24 23.61 26.55
CA TYR A 117 -14.25 24.52 26.00
C TYR A 117 -14.71 24.02 24.63
N LEU A 118 -16.01 23.87 24.47
CA LEU A 118 -16.66 23.53 23.21
C LEU A 118 -17.30 24.81 22.64
N PRO A 119 -16.81 25.33 21.51
CA PRO A 119 -17.28 26.61 20.96
C PRO A 119 -18.74 26.58 20.52
N ASP A 120 -19.25 25.42 20.09
CA ASP A 120 -20.60 25.27 19.53
C ASP A 120 -21.67 24.93 20.57
N VAL A 121 -21.33 24.97 21.86
CA VAL A 121 -22.26 24.71 22.97
C VAL A 121 -22.55 26.02 23.70
N THR A 122 -23.58 26.73 23.25
CA THR A 122 -23.94 28.05 23.79
C THR A 122 -24.69 27.99 25.13
N ASN A 123 -25.28 26.85 25.48
CA ASN A 123 -26.00 26.63 26.74
C ASN A 123 -25.71 25.21 27.26
N GLN A 124 -25.68 25.05 28.59
CA GLN A 124 -25.53 23.74 29.20
C GLN A 124 -26.77 22.88 28.87
N PRO A 125 -26.62 21.74 28.17
CA PRO A 125 -27.75 20.88 27.89
C PRO A 125 -28.28 20.29 29.21
N LYS A 126 -29.61 20.17 29.32
CA LYS A 126 -30.21 19.35 30.38
C LYS A 126 -29.95 17.89 30.03
N GLY A 127 -29.10 17.24 30.82
CA GLY A 127 -28.77 15.83 30.65
C GLY A 127 -29.74 14.94 31.42
N GLU A 128 -30.07 13.80 30.84
CA GLU A 128 -30.62 12.64 31.53
C GLU A 128 -29.61 11.49 31.50
N VAL A 129 -29.72 10.55 32.43
CA VAL A 129 -28.84 9.39 32.47
C VAL A 129 -29.31 8.40 31.40
N LEU A 130 -28.54 8.25 30.31
CA LEU A 130 -28.81 7.25 29.27
C LEU A 130 -28.50 5.83 29.76
N TRP A 131 -27.33 5.66 30.38
CA TRP A 131 -26.90 4.39 30.97
C TRP A 131 -25.91 4.65 32.11
N SER A 132 -25.70 3.62 32.94
CA SER A 132 -24.67 3.62 33.98
C SER A 132 -24.03 2.26 34.10
N ARG A 133 -22.73 2.23 34.43
CA ARG A 133 -21.95 1.00 34.58
C ARG A 133 -21.17 1.04 35.89
N HIS A 134 -21.24 -0.04 36.64
CA HIS A 134 -20.41 -0.22 37.83
C HIS A 134 -19.03 -0.76 37.44
N LEU A 135 -17.98 0.01 37.71
CA LEU A 135 -16.60 -0.38 37.41
C LEU A 135 -15.95 -1.26 38.49
N GLY A 136 -16.60 -1.42 39.65
CA GLY A 136 -16.11 -2.21 40.79
C GLY A 136 -14.92 -1.58 41.53
N THR A 137 -14.46 -0.40 41.10
CA THR A 137 -13.29 0.29 41.68
C THR A 137 -13.43 1.79 41.52
N ASN A 138 -12.73 2.53 42.37
CA ASN A 138 -12.60 3.98 42.22
C ASN A 138 -11.61 4.29 41.10
N THR A 139 -11.98 5.21 40.23
CA THR A 139 -11.10 5.73 39.19
C THR A 139 -10.85 7.22 39.37
N LEU A 140 -9.60 7.63 39.13
CA LEU A 140 -9.18 9.02 39.04
C LEU A 140 -9.00 9.47 37.58
N SER A 141 -9.14 8.54 36.64
CA SER A 141 -9.02 8.78 35.20
C SER A 141 -10.26 9.49 34.69
N SER A 142 -10.08 10.52 33.86
CA SER A 142 -11.19 11.10 33.10
C SER A 142 -11.41 10.28 31.82
N PRO A 143 -12.67 10.05 31.41
CA PRO A 143 -12.95 9.38 30.15
C PRO A 143 -12.51 10.22 28.95
N THR A 144 -12.20 9.52 27.88
CA THR A 144 -11.87 10.07 26.57
C THR A 144 -12.79 9.39 25.55
N VAL A 145 -13.39 10.16 24.65
CA VAL A 145 -14.37 9.68 23.65
C VAL A 145 -13.83 9.92 22.25
N ALA A 146 -13.65 8.86 21.49
CA ALA A 146 -13.25 8.94 20.08
C ALA A 146 -14.01 7.88 19.29
N ASP A 147 -14.51 8.25 18.11
CA ASP A 147 -15.18 7.35 17.17
C ASP A 147 -16.29 6.46 17.81
N GLY A 148 -17.10 7.03 18.71
CA GLY A 148 -18.18 6.31 19.40
C GLY A 148 -17.71 5.35 20.51
N VAL A 149 -16.44 5.40 20.89
CA VAL A 149 -15.85 4.56 21.94
C VAL A 149 -15.36 5.42 23.10
N ILE A 150 -15.69 5.01 24.32
CA ILE A 150 -15.20 5.60 25.57
C ILE A 150 -13.99 4.80 26.05
N TYR A 151 -12.86 5.48 26.21
CA TYR A 151 -11.65 4.94 26.80
C TYR A 151 -11.42 5.52 28.19
N MET A 152 -11.11 4.67 29.17
CA MET A 152 -10.89 5.10 30.54
C MET A 152 -9.93 4.15 31.27
N GLY A 153 -9.13 4.68 32.20
CA GLY A 153 -8.44 3.88 33.21
C GLY A 153 -9.39 3.47 34.34
N ALA A 154 -9.40 2.21 34.75
CA ALA A 154 -10.20 1.68 35.85
C ALA A 154 -9.28 0.99 36.87
N HIS A 155 -8.55 1.80 37.65
CA HIS A 155 -7.56 1.34 38.62
C HIS A 155 -6.42 0.57 37.91
N PHE A 156 -6.26 -0.74 38.07
CA PHE A 156 -5.19 -1.52 37.41
C PHE A 156 -5.58 -2.00 36.00
N ARG A 157 -6.56 -1.37 35.37
CA ARG A 157 -7.07 -1.76 34.05
C ARG A 157 -7.28 -0.56 33.16
N VAL A 158 -7.24 -0.79 31.85
CA VAL A 158 -7.75 0.13 30.83
C VAL A 158 -8.95 -0.54 30.18
N ILE A 159 -10.04 0.20 30.04
CA ILE A 159 -11.29 -0.29 29.46
C ILE A 159 -11.68 0.56 28.24
N ALA A 160 -12.34 -0.09 27.29
CA ALA A 160 -13.05 0.54 26.20
C ALA A 160 -14.51 0.11 26.21
N LEU A 161 -15.41 1.09 26.19
CA LEU A 161 -16.85 0.90 26.19
C LEU A 161 -17.48 1.51 24.93
N GLU A 162 -18.54 0.93 24.43
CA GLU A 162 -19.38 1.57 23.41
C GLU A 162 -20.11 2.77 24.04
N ALA A 163 -20.07 3.93 23.38
CA ALA A 163 -20.55 5.19 23.97
C ALA A 163 -22.08 5.22 24.16
N ASP A 164 -22.83 4.58 23.27
CA ASP A 164 -24.30 4.62 23.27
C ASP A 164 -24.92 3.65 24.28
N THR A 165 -24.29 2.49 24.48
CA THR A 165 -24.83 1.38 25.30
C THR A 165 -24.11 1.23 26.64
N GLY A 166 -22.84 1.62 26.73
CA GLY A 166 -21.96 1.33 27.87
C GLY A 166 -21.45 -0.12 27.90
N ASP A 167 -21.61 -0.86 26.80
CA ASP A 167 -21.15 -2.23 26.68
C ASP A 167 -19.64 -2.32 26.59
N LEU A 168 -19.07 -3.35 27.22
CA LEU A 168 -17.62 -3.55 27.24
C LEU A 168 -17.15 -4.09 25.89
N ILE A 169 -16.36 -3.29 25.17
CA ILE A 169 -15.70 -3.73 23.93
C ILE A 169 -14.47 -4.55 24.29
N TRP A 170 -13.62 -4.02 25.17
CA TRP A 170 -12.45 -4.74 25.68
C TRP A 170 -11.97 -4.16 27.01
N GLU A 171 -11.25 -4.99 27.77
CA GLU A 171 -10.43 -4.55 28.91
C GLU A 171 -9.02 -5.12 28.81
N ARG A 172 -8.05 -4.41 29.41
CA ARG A 172 -6.66 -4.82 29.51
C ARG A 172 -6.11 -4.50 30.89
N ASP A 173 -5.44 -5.46 31.49
CA ASP A 173 -4.71 -5.24 32.73
C ASP A 173 -3.48 -4.37 32.46
N ALA A 174 -3.25 -3.44 33.39
CA ALA A 174 -2.06 -2.62 33.45
C ALA A 174 -1.11 -3.19 34.51
N THR A 175 0.19 -2.96 34.33
CA THR A 175 1.22 -3.40 35.28
C THR A 175 1.23 -2.57 36.58
N GLY A 176 0.40 -1.53 36.66
CA GLY A 176 0.23 -0.68 37.83
C GLY A 176 -1.04 0.17 37.74
N PRO A 177 -1.29 1.04 38.74
CA PRO A 177 -2.45 1.90 38.76
C PRO A 177 -2.48 2.88 37.58
N VAL A 178 -3.61 2.92 36.88
CA VAL A 178 -3.93 3.83 35.78
C VAL A 178 -4.82 4.94 36.32
N HIS A 179 -4.18 6.01 36.78
CA HIS A 179 -4.86 7.23 37.22
C HIS A 179 -4.90 8.30 36.13
N SER A 180 -4.06 8.18 35.11
CA SER A 180 -4.00 9.12 33.99
C SER A 180 -5.22 9.00 33.08
N SER A 181 -5.60 10.11 32.45
CA SER A 181 -6.65 10.13 31.43
C SER A 181 -6.07 9.68 30.08
N PRO A 182 -6.74 8.82 29.31
CA PRO A 182 -6.26 8.40 27.99
C PRO A 182 -6.18 9.56 27.00
N ALA A 183 -5.28 9.45 26.02
CA ALA A 183 -5.25 10.27 24.82
C ALA A 183 -5.29 9.33 23.61
N VAL A 184 -6.19 9.59 22.66
CA VAL A 184 -6.39 8.82 21.42
C VAL A 184 -6.19 9.72 20.21
#